data_AF-A0A2D4KW32-F1
#
_entry.id   AF-A0A2D4KW32-F1
#
_cell.length_a   1.000
_cell.length_b   1.000
_cell.length_c   1.000
_cell.angle_alpha   90.00
_cell.angle_beta   90.00
_cell.angle_gamma   90.00
#
_symmetry.space_group_name_H-M   'P 1'
#
loop_
_entity.id
_entity.type
_entity.pdbx_description
1 polymer ?
#
loop_
_entity_poly.entity_id
_entity_poly.type
_entity_poly.pdbx_seq_one_letter_code
_entity_poly.pdbx_strand_id
1 'polypeptide(L)'
;AQVHIEHCLQAYRAVMEAGAKHAIANAGYRAIDSLSIEKGYRHWHADLRSDDSPLEAGLAFTCKLKSEVAFLGREAIEAQKGVGLFRRLACFTIDEKVPLFGL
;
A
#
# COMPACT_ATOMS: atom_id res chain seq x y z
N ALA A 1 5.82 -16.16 -7.87
CA ALA A 1 5.49 -17.58 -8.06
C ALA A 1 4.12 -17.83 -7.47
N GLN A 2 3.18 -18.39 -8.24
CA GLN A 2 1.84 -18.69 -7.75
C GLN A 2 1.82 -20.14 -7.28
N VAL A 3 1.47 -20.37 -6.01
CA VAL A 3 1.32 -21.72 -5.44
C VAL A 3 -0.06 -22.24 -5.84
N HIS A 4 -0.12 -23.46 -6.39
CA HIS A 4 -1.40 -24.09 -6.73
C HIS A 4 -2.21 -24.35 -5.45
N ILE A 5 -3.54 -24.20 -5.52
CA ILE A 5 -4.41 -24.21 -4.33
C ILE A 5 -4.25 -25.48 -3.50
N GLU A 6 -4.05 -26.62 -4.14
CA GLU A 6 -3.88 -27.92 -3.49
C GLU A 6 -2.55 -28.02 -2.70
N HIS A 7 -1.59 -27.14 -2.96
CA HIS A 7 -0.29 -27.10 -2.29
C HIS A 7 -0.18 -26.00 -1.22
N CYS A 8 -1.19 -25.14 -1.05
CA CYS A 8 -1.15 -24.03 -0.09
C CYS A 8 -0.89 -24.49 1.34
N LEU A 9 -1.55 -25.58 1.78
CA LEU A 9 -1.36 -26.12 3.13
C LEU A 9 0.05 -26.68 3.34
N GLN A 10 0.59 -27.38 2.34
CA GLN A 10 1.94 -27.92 2.38
C GLN A 10 2.98 -26.79 2.45
N ALA A 11 2.82 -25.75 1.62
CA ALA A 11 3.68 -24.58 1.63
C ALA A 11 3.63 -23.84 2.98
N TYR A 12 2.44 -23.62 3.53
CA TYR A 12 2.27 -23.00 4.85
C TYR A 12 3.01 -23.78 5.94
N ARG A 13 2.81 -25.10 6.01
CA ARG A 13 3.47 -25.96 7.02
C ARG A 13 4.98 -25.91 6.91
N ALA A 14 5.52 -25.99 5.69
CA ALA A 14 6.96 -25.94 5.46
C ALA A 14 7.58 -24.60 5.92
N VAL A 15 6.89 -23.49 5.66
CA VAL A 15 7.34 -22.15 6.12
C VAL A 15 7.29 -22.05 7.65
N MET A 16 6.21 -22.53 8.29
CA MET A 16 6.08 -22.51 9.74
C MET A 16 7.15 -23.37 10.44
N GLU A 17 7.43 -24.55 9.90
CA GLU A 17 8.48 -25.43 10.42
C GLU A 17 9.87 -24.79 10.31
N ALA A 18 10.23 -24.27 9.13
CA ALA A 18 11.51 -23.60 8.92
C ALA A 18 11.67 -22.32 9.77
N GLY A 19 10.58 -21.61 10.02
CA GLY A 19 10.53 -20.39 10.80
C GLY A 19 10.49 -20.59 12.32
N ALA A 20 10.32 -21.82 12.82
CA ALA A 20 10.16 -22.09 14.26
C ALA A 20 11.34 -21.54 15.09
N LYS A 21 12.58 -21.67 14.58
CA LYS A 21 13.79 -21.11 15.22
C LYS A 21 13.82 -19.58 15.32
N HIS A 22 12.93 -18.89 14.59
CA HIS A 22 12.79 -17.44 14.55
C HIS A 22 11.53 -16.96 15.29
N ALA A 23 10.85 -17.84 16.03
CA ALA A 23 9.57 -17.53 16.68
C ALA A 23 8.51 -16.99 15.70
N ILE A 24 8.44 -17.57 14.50
CA ILE A 24 7.42 -17.24 13.50
C ILE A 24 6.02 -17.39 14.10
N ALA A 25 5.11 -16.49 13.75
CA ALA A 25 3.74 -16.48 14.21
C ALA A 25 2.78 -16.10 13.08
N ASN A 26 1.52 -16.48 13.23
CA ASN A 26 0.45 -16.04 12.35
C ASN A 26 0.11 -14.57 12.65
N ALA A 27 -0.12 -13.78 11.60
CA ALA A 27 -0.61 -12.41 11.70
C ALA A 27 -1.83 -12.25 10.78
N GLY A 28 -2.87 -11.60 11.30
CA GLY A 28 -4.11 -11.33 10.56
C GLY A 28 -4.12 -9.96 9.90
N TYR A 29 -5.24 -9.63 9.23
CA TYR A 29 -5.41 -8.37 8.50
C TYR A 29 -5.19 -7.12 9.35
N ARG A 30 -5.65 -7.09 10.61
CA ARG A 30 -5.42 -5.92 11.49
C ARG A 30 -3.94 -5.59 11.70
N ALA A 31 -3.08 -6.62 11.80
CA ALA A 31 -1.65 -6.41 11.91
C ALA A 31 -1.07 -5.88 10.59
N ILE A 32 -1.54 -6.41 9.46
CA ILE A 32 -1.14 -5.95 8.12
C ILE A 32 -1.52 -4.48 7.91
N ASP A 33 -2.75 -4.10 8.26
CA ASP A 33 -3.24 -2.72 8.10
C ASP A 33 -2.42 -1.76 8.97
N SER A 34 -2.17 -2.11 10.24
CA SER A 34 -1.33 -1.32 11.16
C SER A 34 0.07 -1.09 10.59
N LEU A 35 0.75 -2.18 10.19
CA LEU A 35 2.12 -2.10 9.65
C LEU A 35 2.17 -1.38 8.30
N SER A 36 1.12 -1.50 7.48
CA SER A 36 1.03 -0.83 6.17
C SER A 36 0.88 0.68 6.34
N ILE A 37 0.05 1.13 7.28
CA ILE A 37 -0.10 2.55 7.60
C ILE A 37 1.22 3.11 8.16
N GLU A 38 1.88 2.40 9.09
CA GLU A 38 3.19 2.81 9.62
C GLU A 38 4.25 2.95 8.52
N LYS A 39 4.19 2.09 7.50
CA LYS A 39 5.08 2.18 6.33
C LYS A 39 4.68 3.27 5.34
N GLY A 40 3.47 3.83 5.46
CA GLY A 40 2.88 4.78 4.52
C GLY A 40 2.42 4.14 3.21
N TYR A 41 2.08 2.85 3.21
CA TYR A 41 1.41 2.22 2.07
C TYR A 41 -0.03 2.72 1.96
N ARG A 42 -0.54 2.71 0.73
CA ARG A 42 -1.89 3.19 0.42
C ARG A 42 -2.78 1.99 0.14
N HIS A 43 -3.91 1.93 0.82
CA HIS A 43 -4.97 0.97 0.58
C HIS A 43 -5.99 1.55 -0.38
N TRP A 44 -6.28 0.79 -1.45
CA TRP A 44 -7.35 1.13 -2.37
C TRP A 44 -8.69 1.12 -1.63
N HIS A 45 -9.55 2.11 -1.89
CA HIS A 45 -10.82 2.40 -1.22
C HIS A 45 -10.75 2.98 0.22
N ALA A 46 -9.59 2.98 0.87
CA ALA A 46 -9.41 3.66 2.17
C ALA A 46 -8.62 4.97 2.02
N ASP A 47 -7.42 4.89 1.43
CA ASP A 47 -6.54 6.05 1.21
C ASP A 47 -6.66 6.61 -0.21
N LEU A 48 -7.09 5.77 -1.15
CA LEU A 48 -7.19 6.08 -2.58
C LEU A 48 -8.60 5.83 -3.09
N ARG A 49 -9.08 6.77 -3.88
CA ARG A 49 -10.31 6.68 -4.66
C ARG A 49 -10.02 6.98 -6.12
N SER A 50 -11.00 6.74 -6.98
CA SER A 50 -10.88 6.99 -8.42
C SER A 50 -10.74 8.47 -8.78
N ASP A 51 -11.03 9.40 -7.87
CA ASP A 51 -10.84 10.84 -8.03
C ASP A 51 -9.50 11.36 -7.47
N ASP A 52 -8.68 10.51 -6.84
CA ASP A 52 -7.37 10.91 -6.33
C ASP A 52 -6.30 10.71 -7.40
N SER A 53 -5.52 11.75 -7.70
CA SER A 53 -4.41 11.61 -8.64
C SER A 53 -3.18 10.98 -7.98
N PRO A 54 -2.31 10.28 -8.75
CA PRO A 54 -1.05 9.79 -8.21
C PRO A 54 -0.16 10.88 -7.61
N LEU A 55 -0.30 12.13 -8.07
CA LEU A 55 0.45 13.25 -7.49
C LEU A 55 -0.11 13.64 -6.11
N GLU A 56 -1.43 13.79 -5.99
CA GLU A 56 -2.11 14.13 -4.72
C GLU A 56 -1.92 13.04 -3.67
N ALA A 57 -1.93 11.77 -4.11
CA ALA A 57 -1.68 10.61 -3.27
C ALA A 57 -0.20 10.43 -2.87
N GLY A 58 0.72 11.26 -3.36
CA GLY A 58 2.17 11.11 -3.11
C GLY A 58 2.80 9.88 -3.77
N LEU A 59 2.18 9.37 -4.84
CA LEU A 59 2.60 8.20 -5.62
C LEU A 59 3.26 8.56 -6.95
N ALA A 60 3.66 9.82 -7.15
CA ALA A 60 4.31 10.31 -8.37
C ALA A 60 5.52 9.46 -8.82
N PHE A 61 6.19 8.79 -7.88
CA PHE A 61 7.34 7.92 -8.15
C PHE A 61 6.98 6.63 -8.92
N THR A 62 5.71 6.20 -8.91
CA THR A 62 5.25 5.03 -9.68
C THR A 62 4.93 5.38 -11.13
N CYS A 63 4.79 6.67 -11.45
CA CYS A 63 4.52 7.16 -12.80
C CYS A 63 5.82 7.33 -13.58
N LYS A 64 5.93 6.71 -14.76
CA LYS A 64 7.13 6.73 -15.61
C LYS A 64 7.33 8.05 -16.38
N LEU A 65 7.21 9.20 -15.70
CA LEU A 65 7.27 10.54 -16.27
C LEU A 65 8.67 10.96 -16.77
N LYS A 66 9.71 10.18 -16.48
CA LYS A 66 11.09 10.42 -16.94
C LYS A 66 11.43 9.67 -18.23
N SER A 67 10.47 8.95 -18.80
CA SER A 67 10.66 8.15 -20.01
C SER A 67 9.54 8.45 -20.99
N GLU A 68 9.79 8.19 -22.28
CA GLU A 68 8.79 8.39 -23.32
C GLU A 68 7.73 7.28 -23.42
N VAL A 69 7.72 6.35 -22.47
CA VAL A 69 6.72 5.28 -22.45
C VAL A 69 5.33 5.87 -22.23
N ALA A 70 4.47 5.74 -23.22
CA ALA A 70 3.06 6.13 -23.10
C ALA A 70 2.31 5.22 -22.11
N PHE A 71 1.44 5.82 -21.31
CA PHE A 71 0.52 5.11 -20.42
C PHE A 71 -0.76 5.92 -20.21
N LEU A 72 -1.84 5.23 -19.84
CA LEU A 72 -3.13 5.87 -19.59
C LEU A 72 -3.01 6.90 -18.45
N GLY A 73 -3.42 8.14 -18.73
CA GLY A 73 -3.38 9.24 -17.76
C GLY A 73 -2.07 10.03 -17.70
N ARG A 74 -1.07 9.74 -18.56
CA ARG A 74 0.20 10.50 -18.62
C ARG A 74 -0.03 12.00 -18.80
N GLU A 75 -0.78 12.38 -19.83
CA GLU A 75 -1.04 13.79 -20.16
C GLU A 75 -1.73 14.53 -19.01
N ALA A 76 -2.69 13.89 -18.35
CA ALA A 76 -3.40 14.46 -17.21
C ALA A 76 -2.46 14.72 -16.01
N ILE A 77 -1.54 13.80 -15.74
CA ILE A 77 -0.55 13.94 -14.67
C ILE A 77 0.48 15.03 -15.00
N GLU A 78 0.95 15.10 -16.25
CA GLU A 78 1.88 16.15 -16.69
C GLU A 78 1.25 17.54 -16.61
N ALA A 79 -0.02 17.67 -17.05
CA ALA A 79 -0.78 18.91 -16.92
C ALA A 79 -0.98 19.32 -15.46
N GLN A 80 -1.39 18.39 -14.59
CA GLN A 80 -1.57 18.67 -13.15
C GLN A 80 -0.27 19.10 -12.48
N LYS A 81 0.87 18.49 -12.85
CA LYS A 81 2.19 18.86 -12.33
C LYS A 81 2.56 20.31 -12.69
N GLY A 82 2.16 20.79 -13.86
CA GLY A 82 2.39 22.18 -14.29
C GLY A 82 1.53 23.21 -13.54
N VAL A 83 0.30 22.84 -13.19
CA VAL A 83 -0.63 23.72 -12.45
C VAL A 83 -0.35 23.74 -10.94
N GLY A 84 0.09 22.62 -10.38
CA GLY A 84 0.25 22.43 -8.93
C GLY A 84 -0.88 21.59 -8.32
N LEU A 85 -0.71 21.20 -7.05
CA LEU A 85 -1.65 20.31 -6.35
C LEU A 85 -2.71 21.12 -5.59
N PHE A 86 -3.98 20.72 -5.73
CA PHE A 86 -5.09 21.30 -4.96
C PHE A 86 -5.20 20.70 -3.55
N ARG A 87 -4.98 19.38 -3.43
CA ARG A 87 -4.97 18.64 -2.17
C ARG A 87 -3.80 17.66 -2.12
N ARG A 88 -3.50 17.15 -0.93
CA ARG A 88 -2.52 16.09 -0.72
C ARG A 88 -2.99 15.12 0.35
N LEU A 89 -2.62 13.85 0.20
CA LEU A 89 -2.72 12.88 1.29
C LEU A 89 -1.71 13.24 2.40
N ALA A 90 -2.16 13.21 3.65
CA ALA A 90 -1.37 13.52 4.83
C ALA A 90 -1.56 12.45 5.91
N CYS A 91 -0.51 12.19 6.68
CA CYS A 91 -0.55 11.28 7.82
C CYS A 91 -0.64 12.10 9.11
N PHE A 92 -1.57 11.73 9.98
CA PHE A 92 -1.77 12.36 11.28
C PHE A 92 -1.46 11.35 12.39
N THR A 93 -0.89 11.85 13.48
CA THR A 93 -0.62 11.08 14.69
C THR A 93 -1.32 11.76 15.87
N ILE A 94 -1.65 10.96 16.88
CA ILE A 94 -2.17 11.44 18.17
C ILE A 94 -1.22 11.00 19.27
N ASP A 95 -1.16 11.75 20.36
CA ASP A 95 -0.31 11.42 21.51
C ASP A 95 -0.92 10.29 22.37
N GLU A 96 -2.25 10.17 22.35
CA GLU A 96 -2.98 9.16 23.10
C GLU A 96 -2.95 7.80 22.41
N LYS A 97 -2.84 6.72 23.19
CA LYS A 97 -2.93 5.35 22.66
C LYS A 97 -4.38 4.90 22.61
N VAL A 98 -5.11 5.33 21.58
CA VAL A 98 -6.48 4.88 21.31
C VAL A 98 -6.57 4.09 19.99
N PRO A 99 -7.51 3.13 19.88
CA PRO A 99 -7.79 2.47 18.60
C PRO A 99 -8.36 3.49 17.61
N LEU A 100 -7.62 3.79 16.54
CA LEU A 100 -8.06 4.70 15.47
C LEU A 100 -8.78 3.98 14.32
N PHE A 101 -8.52 2.67 14.17
CA PHE A 101 -9.00 1.89 13.04
C PHE A 101 -9.52 0.53 13.51
N GLY A 102 -10.78 0.23 13.18
CA GLY A 102 -11.51 -0.95 13.64
C GLY A 102 -12.20 -0.78 14.99
N LEU A 103 -13.41 -1.32 15.13
CA LEU A 103 -14.07 -1.56 16.42
C LEU A 103 -13.29 -2.58 17.25
#